data_AF-A0A661KYJ4-F1
#
_entry.id   AF-A0A661KYJ4-F1
#
_cell.length_a   1.000
_cell.length_b   1.000
_cell.length_c   1.000
_cell.angle_alpha   90.00
_cell.angle_beta   90.00
_cell.angle_gamma   90.00
#
_symmetry.space_group_name_H-M   'P 1'
#
loop_
_entity.id
_entity.type
_entity.pdbx_description
1 polymer ?
#
loop_
_entity_poly.entity_id
_entity_poly.type
_entity_poly.pdbx_seq_one_letter_code
_entity_poly.pdbx_strand_id
1 'polypeptide(L)'
;MIGNKKGFTLIEIAIVMVILGILLGGGIPLLRSLMEQKKRNETISYIKEAKEVVINYARIYGRLPFADTNGDGVEDSGSYHGFFPYVTLSISPVDSYSRHLGYEVNRNLTIDKDTTCRTIRSGLTGNPKVVDADGSTKPFSVAAVIVSAGSRDADNDGNVFDKISSGSFTGDNTDGRPNYIRYPPVNNFDDIVRYISGYEIYSGLCEFLDLAVNNKGSKTIYLYNATQGTDIGSLKPGKSGLYHILSGSKIEIRDKSGGGGNIVDSDPPTPIILSGSGATINVNH
;
A
#
# COMPACT_ATOMS: atom_id res chain seq x y z
N MET A 1 0.52 22.46 79.52
CA MET A 1 -0.76 22.33 78.80
C MET A 1 -0.65 21.15 77.85
N ILE A 2 -1.16 19.98 78.24
CA ILE A 2 -1.19 18.80 77.37
C ILE A 2 -2.52 18.86 76.63
N GLY A 3 -2.47 19.21 75.34
CA GLY A 3 -3.65 19.27 74.49
C GLY A 3 -4.29 17.88 74.39
N ASN A 4 -5.58 17.80 74.71
CA ASN A 4 -6.37 16.59 74.61
C ASN A 4 -6.42 16.17 73.13
N LYS A 5 -5.61 15.18 72.73
CA LYS A 5 -5.62 14.63 71.37
C LYS A 5 -6.94 13.88 71.19
N LYS A 6 -7.93 14.54 70.57
CA LYS A 6 -9.17 13.88 70.14
C LYS A 6 -8.77 12.79 69.13
N GLY A 7 -8.93 11.52 69.51
CA GLY A 7 -8.77 10.39 68.60
C GLY A 7 -9.91 10.37 67.59
N PHE A 8 -9.62 9.89 66.37
CA PHE A 8 -10.63 9.69 65.34
C PHE A 8 -11.68 8.69 65.82
N THR A 9 -12.95 8.99 65.56
CA THR A 9 -14.04 8.05 65.88
C THR A 9 -14.03 6.88 64.89
N LEU A 10 -14.49 5.71 65.35
CA LEU A 10 -14.58 4.51 64.50
C LEU A 10 -15.45 4.77 63.26
N ILE A 11 -16.49 5.59 63.40
CA ILE A 11 -17.40 5.95 62.30
C ILE A 11 -16.75 6.90 61.29
N GLU A 12 -15.91 7.84 61.72
CA GLU A 12 -15.16 8.72 60.80
C GLU A 12 -14.19 7.91 59.94
N ILE A 13 -13.48 6.94 60.54
CA ILE A 13 -12.59 6.05 59.77
C ILE A 13 -13.41 5.14 58.83
N ALA A 14 -14.57 4.63 59.27
CA ALA A 14 -15.42 3.80 58.42
C ALA A 14 -15.94 4.57 57.18
N ILE A 15 -16.37 5.82 57.35
CA ILE A 15 -16.84 6.66 56.24
C ILE A 15 -15.69 6.99 55.28
N VAL A 16 -14.51 7.33 55.79
CA VAL A 16 -13.32 7.58 54.96
C VAL A 16 -12.95 6.34 54.14
N MET A 17 -12.97 5.14 54.73
CA MET A 17 -12.69 3.89 54.02
C MET A 17 -13.73 3.59 52.94
N VAL A 18 -15.02 3.90 53.16
CA VAL A 18 -16.07 3.76 52.15
C VAL A 18 -15.84 4.73 50.99
N ILE A 19 -15.53 5.99 51.27
CA ILE A 19 -15.24 7.01 50.24
C ILE A 19 -14.01 6.59 49.42
N LEU A 20 -12.93 6.16 50.07
CA LEU A 20 -11.73 5.66 49.39
C LEU A 20 -12.03 4.40 48.57
N GLY A 21 -12.84 3.48 49.08
CA GLY A 21 -13.27 2.29 48.35
C GLY A 21 -14.04 2.64 47.07
N ILE A 22 -14.91 3.64 47.12
CA ILE A 22 -15.67 4.12 45.95
C ILE A 22 -14.74 4.83 44.95
N LEU A 23 -13.83 5.69 45.42
CA LEU A 23 -12.89 6.41 44.56
C LEU A 23 -11.93 5.46 43.83
N LEU A 24 -11.39 4.46 44.54
CA LEU A 24 -10.51 3.46 43.96
C LEU A 24 -11.28 2.49 43.05
N GLY A 25 -12.50 2.10 43.43
CA GLY A 25 -13.35 1.22 42.63
C GLY A 25 -13.86 1.86 41.33
N GLY A 26 -14.15 3.16 41.35
CA GLY A 26 -14.67 3.90 40.18
C GLY A 26 -13.60 4.28 39.15
N GLY A 27 -12.32 4.40 39.54
CA GLY A 27 -11.25 4.88 38.65
C GLY A 27 -10.68 3.83 37.67
N ILE A 28 -10.75 2.53 38.02
CA ILE A 28 -10.12 1.45 37.24
C ILE A 28 -10.71 1.30 35.82
N PRO A 29 -12.05 1.34 35.61
CA PRO A 29 -12.63 1.22 34.27
C PRO A 29 -12.22 2.37 33.33
N LEU A 30 -12.09 3.59 33.87
CA LEU A 30 -11.67 4.76 33.10
C LEU A 30 -10.22 4.61 32.61
N LEU A 31 -9.31 4.17 33.49
CA LEU A 31 -7.92 3.93 33.12
C LEU A 31 -7.79 2.90 32.00
N ARG A 32 -8.56 1.81 32.04
CA ARG A 32 -8.56 0.79 30.98
C ARG A 32 -8.99 1.38 29.63
N SER A 33 -10.07 2.14 29.60
CA SER A 33 -10.55 2.80 28.37
C SER A 33 -9.50 3.74 27.78
N LEU A 34 -8.82 4.53 28.62
CA LEU A 34 -7.75 5.42 28.18
C LEU A 34 -6.54 4.65 27.61
N MET A 35 -6.17 3.53 28.22
CA MET A 35 -5.08 2.67 27.72
C MET A 35 -5.42 2.04 26.37
N GLU A 36 -6.66 1.56 26.18
CA GLU A 36 -7.10 1.01 24.89
C GLU A 36 -7.11 2.08 23.78
N GLN A 37 -7.60 3.28 24.09
CA GLN A 37 -7.53 4.41 23.16
C GLN A 37 -6.09 4.76 22.80
N LYS A 38 -5.19 4.76 23.79
CA LYS A 38 -3.76 5.01 23.57
C LYS A 38 -3.15 3.96 22.63
N LYS A 39 -3.29 2.67 22.94
CA LYS A 39 -2.78 1.58 22.10
C LYS A 39 -3.33 1.66 20.68
N ARG A 40 -4.62 1.93 20.54
CA ARG A 40 -5.26 2.08 19.22
C ARG A 40 -4.66 3.23 18.42
N ASN A 41 -4.42 4.37 19.07
CA ASN A 41 -3.80 5.53 18.42
C ASN A 41 -2.33 5.28 18.05
N GLU A 42 -1.58 4.57 18.90
CA GLU A 42 -0.22 4.13 18.63
C GLU A 42 -0.20 3.17 17.43
N THR A 43 -1.09 2.18 17.38
CA THR A 43 -1.25 1.27 16.23
C THR A 43 -1.64 2.01 14.95
N ILE A 44 -2.57 2.97 15.01
CA ILE A 44 -2.91 3.80 13.84
C ILE A 44 -1.69 4.58 13.32
N SER A 45 -0.85 5.06 14.23
CA SER A 45 0.36 5.80 13.88
C SER A 45 1.42 4.88 13.26
N TYR A 46 1.60 3.69 13.83
CA TYR A 46 2.47 2.65 13.32
C TYR A 46 2.05 2.16 11.92
N ILE A 47 0.76 1.91 11.68
CA ILE A 47 0.29 1.49 10.34
C ILE A 47 0.48 2.61 9.30
N LYS A 48 0.35 3.88 9.70
CA LYS A 48 0.68 5.00 8.80
C LYS A 48 2.17 5.00 8.45
N GLU A 49 3.04 4.74 9.42
CA GLU A 49 4.48 4.59 9.17
C GLU A 49 4.76 3.41 8.24
N ALA A 50 4.19 2.24 8.53
CA ALA A 50 4.30 1.04 7.71
C ALA A 50 3.86 1.30 6.26
N LYS A 51 2.76 2.03 6.07
CA LYS A 51 2.27 2.49 4.77
C LYS A 51 3.32 3.33 4.03
N GLU A 52 3.90 4.34 4.68
CA GLU A 52 4.91 5.20 4.06
C GLU A 52 6.18 4.43 3.68
N VAL A 53 6.59 3.47 4.51
CA VAL A 53 7.75 2.61 4.22
C VAL A 53 7.51 1.74 2.99
N VAL A 54 6.31 1.17 2.82
CA VAL A 54 5.94 0.44 1.59
C VAL A 54 5.98 1.35 0.35
N ILE A 55 5.49 2.58 0.46
CA ILE A 55 5.55 3.56 -0.65
C ILE A 55 7.02 3.89 -0.98
N ASN A 56 7.88 4.05 0.02
CA ASN A 56 9.30 4.32 -0.18
C ASN A 56 10.05 3.13 -0.78
N TYR A 57 9.72 1.90 -0.37
CA TYR A 57 10.22 0.68 -1.01
C TYR A 57 9.90 0.70 -2.51
N ALA A 58 8.66 1.06 -2.87
CA ALA A 58 8.26 1.18 -4.28
C ALA A 58 9.09 2.21 -5.05
N ARG A 59 9.44 3.34 -4.43
CA ARG A 59 10.29 4.39 -5.04
C ARG A 59 11.71 3.90 -5.32
N ILE A 60 12.26 3.04 -4.46
CA ILE A 60 13.62 2.52 -4.57
C ILE A 60 13.69 1.36 -5.56
N TYR A 61 12.77 0.40 -5.43
CA TYR A 61 12.83 -0.87 -6.18
C TYR A 61 11.92 -0.91 -7.41
N GLY A 62 11.05 0.09 -7.59
CA GLY A 62 10.08 0.14 -8.68
C GLY A 62 8.91 -0.82 -8.54
N ARG A 63 8.82 -1.56 -7.45
CA ARG A 63 7.75 -2.52 -7.17
C ARG A 63 7.38 -2.49 -5.70
N LEU A 64 6.20 -2.97 -5.36
CA LEU A 64 5.81 -3.25 -3.99
C LEU A 64 6.47 -4.55 -3.51
N PRO A 65 6.72 -4.67 -2.19
CA PRO A 65 7.25 -5.90 -1.61
C PRO A 65 6.21 -7.02 -1.70
N PHE A 66 6.67 -8.27 -1.76
CA PHE A 66 5.81 -9.43 -1.56
C PHE A 66 5.43 -9.59 -0.09
N ALA A 67 4.40 -10.38 0.19
CA ALA A 67 4.04 -10.74 1.56
C ALA A 67 5.05 -11.74 2.16
N ASP A 68 5.15 -11.75 3.49
CA ASP A 68 5.83 -12.78 4.26
C ASP A 68 4.81 -13.88 4.60
N THR A 69 5.06 -15.12 4.18
CA THR A 69 4.20 -16.26 4.44
C THR A 69 4.78 -17.25 5.44
N ASN A 70 6.04 -17.08 5.82
CA ASN A 70 6.77 -18.01 6.67
C ASN A 70 7.03 -17.43 8.10
N GLY A 71 6.84 -16.13 8.28
CA GLY A 71 6.94 -15.41 9.55
C GLY A 71 8.33 -14.92 9.92
N ASP A 72 9.31 -14.98 9.01
CA ASP A 72 10.68 -14.48 9.23
C ASP A 72 10.83 -12.96 9.02
N GLY A 73 9.77 -12.29 8.57
CA GLY A 73 9.72 -10.87 8.27
C GLY A 73 10.33 -10.49 6.93
N VAL A 74 10.76 -11.45 6.12
CA VAL A 74 11.31 -11.24 4.78
C VAL A 74 10.22 -11.48 3.73
N GLU A 75 10.27 -10.74 2.62
CA GLU A 75 9.31 -10.92 1.54
C GLU A 75 9.51 -12.29 0.84
N ASP A 76 8.43 -13.05 0.64
CA ASP A 76 8.47 -14.32 -0.08
C ASP A 76 8.08 -14.11 -1.54
N SER A 77 9.02 -14.33 -2.46
CA SER A 77 8.80 -14.08 -3.88
C SER A 77 7.58 -14.84 -4.43
N GLY A 78 6.63 -14.11 -5.01
CA GLY A 78 5.39 -14.67 -5.55
C GLY A 78 4.25 -14.79 -4.55
N SER A 79 4.47 -14.46 -3.28
CA SER A 79 3.43 -14.41 -2.24
C SER A 79 2.77 -13.04 -2.21
N TYR A 80 1.47 -12.99 -2.50
CA TYR A 80 0.72 -11.72 -2.56
C TYR A 80 -0.07 -11.40 -1.30
N HIS A 81 -0.30 -12.38 -0.44
CA HIS A 81 -1.06 -12.30 0.80
C HIS A 81 -0.30 -13.03 1.91
N GLY A 82 -0.29 -12.48 3.11
CA GLY A 82 0.39 -13.03 4.27
C GLY A 82 0.61 -11.98 5.35
N PHE A 83 1.71 -12.08 6.07
CA PHE A 83 2.19 -11.09 7.01
C PHE A 83 2.99 -9.98 6.32
N PHE A 84 3.08 -8.85 7.01
CA PHE A 84 3.86 -7.71 6.58
C PHE A 84 5.36 -7.98 6.69
N PRO A 85 6.16 -7.80 5.63
CA PRO A 85 7.57 -8.17 5.59
C PRO A 85 8.45 -7.13 6.29
N TYR A 86 8.38 -7.09 7.63
CA TYR A 86 8.96 -6.04 8.46
C TYR A 86 10.50 -5.95 8.40
N VAL A 87 11.21 -7.06 8.19
CA VAL A 87 12.68 -7.09 7.99
C VAL A 87 13.04 -6.47 6.65
N THR A 88 12.35 -6.88 5.58
CA THR A 88 12.53 -6.31 4.23
C THR A 88 12.31 -4.80 4.23
N LEU A 89 11.33 -4.35 5.01
CA LEU A 89 10.94 -2.95 5.11
C LEU A 89 11.70 -2.19 6.22
N SER A 90 12.53 -2.86 7.02
CA SER A 90 13.33 -2.26 8.10
C SER A 90 12.49 -1.44 9.09
N ILE A 91 11.35 -1.98 9.50
CA ILE A 91 10.44 -1.37 10.49
C ILE A 91 10.17 -2.35 11.64
N SER A 92 9.62 -1.85 12.76
CA SER A 92 9.19 -2.68 13.89
C SER A 92 8.33 -3.87 13.42
N PRO A 93 8.50 -5.09 13.99
CA PRO A 93 7.76 -6.29 13.58
C PRO A 93 6.29 -6.29 13.94
N VAL A 94 5.94 -5.61 15.02
CA VAL A 94 4.62 -5.70 15.65
C VAL A 94 4.04 -4.34 15.97
N ASP A 95 2.72 -4.30 16.04
CA ASP A 95 1.94 -3.16 16.51
C ASP A 95 1.93 -3.01 18.04
N SER A 96 1.15 -2.07 18.56
CA SER A 96 1.02 -1.82 20.01
C SER A 96 0.25 -2.92 20.76
N TYR A 97 -0.34 -3.87 20.04
CA TYR A 97 -0.97 -5.08 20.57
C TYR A 97 -0.02 -6.29 20.54
N SER A 98 1.23 -6.09 20.11
CA SER A 98 2.24 -7.16 19.94
C SER A 98 1.82 -8.21 18.89
N ARG A 99 1.11 -7.76 17.84
CA ARG A 99 0.68 -8.59 16.72
C ARG A 99 1.40 -8.19 15.44
N HIS A 100 1.69 -9.17 14.58
CA HIS A 100 2.15 -8.90 13.22
C HIS A 100 1.01 -8.34 12.38
N LEU A 101 1.34 -7.42 11.49
CA LEU A 101 0.36 -6.86 10.54
C LEU A 101 0.07 -7.88 9.43
N GLY A 102 -1.19 -7.99 9.03
CA GLY A 102 -1.59 -8.63 7.78
C GLY A 102 -1.25 -7.74 6.60
N TYR A 103 -0.89 -8.35 5.47
CA TYR A 103 -0.49 -7.65 4.26
C TYR A 103 -1.03 -8.36 3.01
N GLU A 104 -1.59 -7.59 2.10
CA GLU A 104 -1.87 -8.06 0.74
C GLU A 104 -1.46 -7.01 -0.29
N VAL A 105 -0.86 -7.44 -1.38
CA VAL A 105 -0.36 -6.59 -2.46
C VAL A 105 -0.97 -6.96 -3.79
N ASN A 106 -1.23 -5.95 -4.63
CA ASN A 106 -1.67 -6.18 -5.98
C ASN A 106 -0.54 -6.83 -6.79
N ARG A 107 -0.77 -8.05 -7.27
CA ARG A 107 0.20 -8.85 -8.04
C ARG A 107 0.92 -8.08 -9.13
N ASN A 108 0.22 -7.24 -9.88
CA ASN A 108 0.80 -6.53 -11.02
C ASN A 108 1.76 -5.41 -10.60
N LEU A 109 1.78 -5.04 -9.33
CA LEU A 109 2.68 -4.02 -8.78
C LEU A 109 3.93 -4.63 -8.11
N THR A 110 4.13 -5.95 -8.20
CA THR A 110 5.27 -6.68 -7.59
C THR A 110 6.34 -7.08 -8.61
N ILE A 111 6.20 -6.66 -9.87
CA ILE A 111 7.05 -7.14 -10.96
C ILE A 111 8.23 -6.18 -11.17
N ASP A 112 7.96 -5.01 -11.71
CA ASP A 112 8.96 -3.99 -12.03
C ASP A 112 8.32 -2.60 -12.15
N LYS A 113 9.15 -1.56 -12.29
CA LYS A 113 8.72 -0.16 -12.37
C LYS A 113 7.74 0.09 -13.51
N ASP A 114 8.03 -0.44 -14.69
CA ASP A 114 7.26 -0.18 -15.90
C ASP A 114 5.90 -0.86 -15.84
N THR A 115 5.86 -2.13 -15.42
CA THR A 115 4.60 -2.85 -15.20
C THR A 115 3.75 -2.16 -14.12
N THR A 116 4.36 -1.72 -13.02
CA THR A 116 3.70 -0.97 -11.94
C THR A 116 3.07 0.31 -12.47
N CYS A 117 3.84 1.15 -13.18
CA CYS A 117 3.37 2.43 -13.69
C CYS A 117 2.30 2.29 -14.77
N ARG A 118 2.44 1.31 -15.68
CA ARG A 118 1.42 1.03 -16.71
C ARG A 118 0.12 0.54 -16.08
N THR A 119 0.21 -0.37 -15.11
CA THR A 119 -0.97 -0.94 -14.41
C THR A 119 -1.75 0.14 -13.68
N ILE A 120 -1.07 1.04 -12.95
CA ILE A 120 -1.75 2.14 -12.27
C ILE A 120 -2.40 3.09 -13.29
N ARG A 121 -1.70 3.43 -14.38
CA ARG A 121 -2.21 4.32 -15.43
C ARG A 121 -3.43 3.75 -16.15
N SER A 122 -3.51 2.43 -16.35
CA SER A 122 -4.67 1.75 -16.95
C SER A 122 -5.85 1.57 -16.01
N GLY A 123 -5.67 1.85 -14.71
CA GLY A 123 -6.65 1.57 -13.66
C GLY A 123 -6.37 0.23 -12.98
N LEU A 124 -6.31 0.25 -11.64
CA LEU A 124 -6.07 -0.94 -10.83
C LEU A 124 -7.25 -1.91 -10.91
N THR A 125 -6.93 -3.17 -11.16
CA THR A 125 -7.88 -4.29 -11.17
C THR A 125 -7.34 -5.45 -10.34
N GLY A 126 -8.23 -6.38 -9.98
CA GLY A 126 -7.88 -7.53 -9.15
C GLY A 126 -7.84 -7.20 -7.65
N ASN A 127 -7.23 -8.08 -6.88
CA ASN A 127 -7.06 -7.94 -5.44
C ASN A 127 -5.76 -7.19 -5.10
N PRO A 128 -5.65 -6.59 -3.90
CA PRO A 128 -6.68 -6.52 -2.87
C PRO A 128 -7.80 -5.53 -3.21
N LYS A 129 -9.00 -5.82 -2.71
CA LYS A 129 -10.17 -4.94 -2.80
C LYS A 129 -10.56 -4.44 -1.42
N VAL A 130 -11.04 -3.21 -1.34
CA VAL A 130 -11.49 -2.60 -0.09
C VAL A 130 -12.91 -2.06 -0.25
N VAL A 131 -13.74 -2.28 0.76
CA VAL A 131 -14.94 -1.49 1.02
C VAL A 131 -14.61 -0.50 2.11
N ASP A 132 -14.74 0.80 1.81
CA ASP A 132 -14.64 1.86 2.81
C ASP A 132 -16.05 2.20 3.29
N ALA A 133 -16.31 1.96 4.57
CA ALA A 133 -17.66 2.08 5.13
C ALA A 133 -18.07 3.52 5.46
N ASP A 134 -17.50 4.48 4.74
CA ASP A 134 -17.74 5.91 4.84
C ASP A 134 -18.71 6.47 3.77
N GLY A 135 -19.23 5.62 2.87
CA GLY A 135 -20.32 6.03 1.98
C GLY A 135 -20.67 5.11 0.80
N SER A 136 -19.85 4.11 0.47
CA SER A 136 -20.08 3.21 -0.67
C SER A 136 -19.92 1.75 -0.29
N THR A 137 -20.90 0.91 -0.64
CA THR A 137 -20.81 -0.55 -0.48
C THR A 137 -20.04 -1.23 -1.61
N LYS A 138 -19.62 -0.46 -2.64
CA LYS A 138 -18.90 -1.01 -3.79
C LYS A 138 -17.41 -1.20 -3.45
N PRO A 139 -16.87 -2.43 -3.56
CA PRO A 139 -15.45 -2.65 -3.40
C PRO A 139 -14.66 -2.04 -4.55
N PHE A 140 -13.48 -1.51 -4.27
CA PHE A 140 -12.54 -0.99 -5.27
C PHE A 140 -11.14 -1.58 -5.07
N SER A 141 -10.42 -1.78 -6.16
CA SER A 141 -9.06 -2.33 -6.13
C SER A 141 -8.07 -1.29 -5.61
N VAL A 142 -7.15 -1.73 -4.76
CA VAL A 142 -6.08 -0.88 -4.22
C VAL A 142 -4.72 -1.51 -4.49
N ALA A 143 -3.65 -0.75 -4.28
CA ALA A 143 -2.28 -1.19 -4.56
C ALA A 143 -1.80 -2.21 -3.51
N ALA A 144 -2.10 -1.95 -2.24
CA ALA A 144 -1.87 -2.88 -1.14
C ALA A 144 -2.80 -2.56 0.04
N VAL A 145 -3.01 -3.54 0.91
CA VAL A 145 -3.72 -3.43 2.19
C VAL A 145 -2.78 -3.84 3.31
N ILE A 146 -2.86 -3.13 4.43
CA ILE A 146 -2.18 -3.39 5.68
C ILE A 146 -3.25 -3.46 6.77
N VAL A 147 -3.28 -4.56 7.52
CA VAL A 147 -4.29 -4.83 8.54
C VAL A 147 -3.61 -5.04 9.89
N SER A 148 -4.10 -4.37 10.92
CA SER A 148 -3.89 -4.76 12.31
C SER A 148 -5.15 -5.46 12.80
N ALA A 149 -4.98 -6.65 13.35
CA ALA A 149 -6.00 -7.43 14.06
C ALA A 149 -6.54 -6.76 15.34
N GLY A 150 -5.95 -5.64 15.77
CA GLY A 150 -6.42 -4.93 16.94
C GLY A 150 -6.25 -5.74 18.22
N SER A 151 -7.21 -5.61 19.14
CA SER A 151 -7.05 -6.12 20.51
C SER A 151 -7.62 -7.53 20.68
N ARG A 152 -8.63 -7.90 19.89
CA ARG A 152 -9.47 -9.07 20.12
C ARG A 152 -9.67 -9.87 18.83
N ASP A 153 -9.92 -11.15 19.00
CA ASP A 153 -10.79 -11.90 18.09
C ASP A 153 -12.23 -11.50 18.47
N ALA A 154 -12.78 -10.49 17.80
CA ALA A 154 -14.04 -9.86 18.17
C ALA A 154 -15.25 -10.60 17.59
N ASP A 155 -15.10 -11.29 16.47
CA ASP A 155 -16.13 -12.16 15.89
C ASP A 155 -16.13 -13.60 16.45
N ASN A 156 -15.10 -13.94 17.24
CA ASN A 156 -14.94 -15.17 18.00
C ASN A 156 -14.91 -16.42 17.11
N ASP A 157 -14.20 -16.33 15.98
CA ASP A 157 -14.07 -17.41 15.01
C ASP A 157 -12.73 -18.19 15.13
N GLY A 158 -11.86 -17.77 16.05
CA GLY A 158 -10.55 -18.38 16.28
C GLY A 158 -9.42 -17.72 15.49
N ASN A 159 -9.72 -16.75 14.64
CA ASN A 159 -8.76 -15.83 14.04
C ASN A 159 -8.84 -14.47 14.74
N VAL A 160 -7.71 -13.78 14.83
CA VAL A 160 -7.63 -12.45 15.45
C VAL A 160 -8.02 -11.33 14.48
N PHE A 161 -8.08 -11.61 13.18
CA PHE A 161 -8.59 -10.69 12.17
C PHE A 161 -10.10 -10.85 12.02
N ASP A 162 -10.82 -9.75 12.17
CA ASP A 162 -12.27 -9.76 12.22
C ASP A 162 -12.93 -9.64 10.83
N LYS A 163 -14.12 -10.23 10.68
CA LYS A 163 -14.98 -9.99 9.52
C LYS A 163 -16.32 -9.37 9.89
N ILE A 164 -16.91 -8.66 8.93
CA ILE A 164 -18.29 -8.16 9.01
C ILE A 164 -19.11 -8.87 7.94
N SER A 165 -19.96 -9.81 8.35
CA SER A 165 -20.77 -10.63 7.45
C SER A 165 -22.23 -10.17 7.30
N SER A 166 -22.65 -9.12 8.00
CA SER A 166 -24.03 -8.62 7.95
C SER A 166 -24.11 -7.09 7.90
N GLY A 167 -25.22 -6.57 7.38
CA GLY A 167 -25.43 -5.14 7.18
C GLY A 167 -25.06 -4.67 5.77
N SER A 168 -25.06 -3.34 5.57
CA SER A 168 -24.81 -2.74 4.26
C SER A 168 -23.35 -2.86 3.79
N PHE A 169 -22.41 -2.89 4.74
CA PHE A 169 -20.99 -3.00 4.48
C PHE A 169 -20.51 -4.35 4.99
N THR A 170 -19.92 -5.16 4.12
CA THR A 170 -19.40 -6.48 4.47
C THR A 170 -17.98 -6.64 3.93
N GLY A 171 -17.21 -7.51 4.57
CA GLY A 171 -15.85 -7.84 4.19
C GLY A 171 -15.17 -8.69 5.24
N ASP A 172 -14.02 -9.24 4.86
CA ASP A 172 -13.22 -10.15 5.66
C ASP A 172 -11.77 -9.67 5.63
N ASN A 173 -11.21 -9.37 6.80
CA ASN A 173 -9.84 -8.88 6.91
C ASN A 173 -8.82 -10.00 7.17
N THR A 174 -9.27 -11.25 7.31
CA THR A 174 -8.38 -12.40 7.38
C THR A 174 -7.69 -12.63 6.04
N ASP A 175 -8.47 -12.66 4.94
CA ASP A 175 -7.99 -13.04 3.62
C ASP A 175 -8.46 -12.13 2.47
N GLY A 176 -9.18 -11.06 2.80
CA GLY A 176 -9.68 -10.13 1.80
C GLY A 176 -10.77 -10.70 0.90
N ARG A 177 -11.48 -11.77 1.30
CA ARG A 177 -12.54 -12.40 0.49
C ARG A 177 -13.93 -12.13 1.07
N PRO A 178 -14.85 -11.52 0.30
CA PRO A 178 -14.69 -11.03 -1.08
C PRO A 178 -13.89 -9.73 -1.19
N ASN A 179 -13.68 -9.02 -0.08
CA ASN A 179 -12.89 -7.79 0.03
C ASN A 179 -12.48 -7.57 1.49
N TYR A 180 -11.44 -6.76 1.71
CA TYR A 180 -11.17 -6.15 3.01
C TYR A 180 -12.23 -5.09 3.32
N ILE A 181 -12.40 -4.79 4.60
CA ILE A 181 -13.31 -3.76 5.07
C ILE A 181 -12.63 -2.80 6.02
N ARG A 182 -12.70 -1.51 5.70
CA ARG A 182 -12.33 -0.45 6.62
C ARG A 182 -13.61 0.01 7.32
N TYR A 183 -13.76 -0.36 8.58
CA TYR A 183 -14.94 -0.08 9.40
C TYR A 183 -14.55 0.63 10.71
N PRO A 184 -15.40 1.52 11.26
CA PRO A 184 -15.23 1.98 12.65
C PRO A 184 -15.34 0.79 13.62
N PRO A 185 -14.69 0.84 14.80
CA PRO A 185 -14.75 -0.26 15.75
C PRO A 185 -16.19 -0.46 16.26
N VAL A 186 -16.64 -1.71 16.28
CA VAL A 186 -17.92 -2.16 16.85
C VAL A 186 -17.69 -3.40 17.72
N ASN A 187 -18.75 -3.94 18.34
CA ASN A 187 -18.60 -5.02 19.31
C ASN A 187 -17.86 -6.24 18.74
N ASN A 188 -18.12 -6.57 17.47
CA ASN A 188 -17.59 -7.72 16.73
C ASN A 188 -16.54 -7.34 15.68
N PHE A 189 -15.93 -6.15 15.77
CA PHE A 189 -14.89 -5.72 14.83
C PHE A 189 -14.01 -4.65 15.49
N ASP A 190 -12.72 -4.92 15.68
CA ASP A 190 -11.75 -3.93 16.13
C ASP A 190 -10.50 -3.76 15.26
N ASP A 191 -10.45 -4.50 14.15
CA ASP A 191 -9.46 -4.36 13.11
C ASP A 191 -9.24 -2.93 12.62
N ILE A 192 -7.98 -2.63 12.29
CA ILE A 192 -7.55 -1.35 11.76
C ILE A 192 -6.95 -1.61 10.38
N VAL A 193 -7.72 -1.25 9.35
CA VAL A 193 -7.32 -1.39 7.95
C VAL A 193 -6.83 -0.07 7.39
N ARG A 194 -5.67 -0.11 6.72
CA ARG A 194 -5.20 0.95 5.84
C ARG A 194 -4.82 0.38 4.50
N TYR A 195 -5.12 1.13 3.45
CA TYR A 195 -4.75 0.76 2.10
C TYR A 195 -3.88 1.83 1.46
N ILE A 196 -3.13 1.40 0.45
CA ILE A 196 -2.35 2.25 -0.44
C ILE A 196 -3.11 2.33 -1.76
N SER A 197 -3.49 3.52 -2.17
CA SER A 197 -4.08 3.74 -3.49
C SER A 197 -2.99 3.69 -4.58
N GLY A 198 -3.37 3.36 -5.82
CA GLY A 198 -2.42 3.38 -6.94
C GLY A 198 -1.78 4.76 -7.14
N TYR A 199 -2.53 5.83 -6.92
CA TYR A 199 -2.03 7.20 -7.16
C TYR A 199 -1.01 7.68 -6.12
N GLU A 200 -1.06 7.15 -4.89
CA GLU A 200 -0.03 7.41 -3.88
C GLU A 200 1.34 6.90 -4.34
N ILE A 201 1.37 5.73 -4.98
CA ILE A 201 2.59 5.19 -5.60
C ILE A 201 2.95 5.98 -6.85
N TYR A 202 1.98 6.26 -7.71
CA TYR A 202 2.19 6.90 -9.01
C TYR A 202 2.95 8.23 -8.90
N SER A 203 2.53 9.11 -7.98
CA SER A 203 3.05 10.48 -7.86
C SER A 203 4.56 10.56 -7.58
N GLY A 204 5.14 9.56 -6.91
CA GLY A 204 6.56 9.54 -6.55
C GLY A 204 7.41 8.56 -7.35
N LEU A 205 6.79 7.66 -8.12
CA LEU A 205 7.48 6.59 -8.86
C LEU A 205 7.42 6.79 -10.38
N CYS A 206 6.28 7.25 -10.90
CA CYS A 206 5.96 7.18 -12.31
C CYS A 206 6.08 8.54 -12.98
N GLU A 207 7.04 8.66 -13.89
CA GLU A 207 7.20 9.81 -14.77
C GLU A 207 7.09 9.33 -16.21
N PHE A 208 6.01 9.71 -16.89
CA PHE A 208 5.84 9.45 -18.32
C PHE A 208 6.26 10.67 -19.12
N LEU A 209 7.14 10.45 -20.10
CA LEU A 209 7.64 11.45 -21.02
C LEU A 209 6.99 11.27 -22.39
N ASP A 210 6.76 12.39 -23.07
CA ASP A 210 6.23 12.40 -24.42
C ASP A 210 7.36 12.27 -25.44
N LEU A 211 7.32 11.20 -26.23
CA LEU A 211 8.22 10.95 -27.34
C LEU A 211 7.45 11.06 -28.66
N ALA A 212 7.66 12.15 -29.39
CA ALA A 212 7.17 12.27 -30.74
C ALA A 212 8.15 11.61 -31.71
N VAL A 213 7.65 10.79 -32.64
CA VAL A 213 8.47 10.19 -33.69
C VAL A 213 7.87 10.50 -35.05
N ASN A 214 8.68 11.06 -35.93
CA ASN A 214 8.31 11.41 -37.31
C ASN A 214 9.05 10.47 -38.27
N ASN A 215 8.31 9.59 -38.94
CA ASN A 215 8.88 8.75 -39.99
C ASN A 215 8.81 9.48 -41.33
N LYS A 216 9.89 10.17 -41.71
CA LYS A 216 10.07 10.78 -43.05
C LYS A 216 10.81 9.87 -44.02
N GLY A 217 11.19 8.67 -43.56
CA GLY A 217 11.86 7.66 -44.36
C GLY A 217 10.92 6.90 -45.29
N SER A 218 11.49 5.91 -45.99
CA SER A 218 10.80 5.12 -47.01
C SER A 218 10.23 3.77 -46.51
N LYS A 219 10.61 3.35 -45.30
CA LYS A 219 10.22 2.06 -44.71
C LYS A 219 9.44 2.23 -43.41
N THR A 220 8.66 1.21 -43.04
CA THR A 220 8.05 1.15 -41.71
C THR A 220 9.14 1.02 -40.66
N ILE A 221 9.05 1.81 -39.60
CA ILE A 221 9.94 1.74 -38.43
C ILE A 221 9.20 1.18 -37.22
N TYR A 222 9.95 0.61 -36.29
CA TYR A 222 9.47 0.04 -35.05
C TYR A 222 10.15 0.75 -33.89
N LEU A 223 9.35 1.26 -32.96
CA LEU A 223 9.82 1.82 -31.70
C LEU A 223 9.96 0.69 -30.70
N TYR A 224 11.18 0.38 -30.30
CA TYR A 224 11.50 -0.71 -29.41
C TYR A 224 11.95 -0.18 -28.05
N ASN A 225 11.31 -0.67 -26.98
CA ASN A 225 11.77 -0.43 -25.62
C ASN A 225 12.81 -1.50 -25.26
N ALA A 226 14.09 -1.17 -25.41
CA ALA A 226 15.18 -2.08 -25.09
C ALA A 226 15.31 -2.39 -23.59
N THR A 227 14.74 -1.54 -22.71
CA THR A 227 14.67 -1.82 -21.26
C THR A 227 13.69 -2.95 -20.97
N GLN A 228 12.55 -3.00 -21.68
CA GLN A 228 11.48 -3.98 -21.45
C GLN A 228 11.53 -5.17 -22.42
N GLY A 229 12.33 -5.08 -23.48
CA GLY A 229 12.41 -6.11 -24.49
C GLY A 229 11.19 -6.18 -25.42
N THR A 230 10.37 -5.13 -25.49
CA THR A 230 9.09 -5.12 -26.21
C THR A 230 8.96 -3.94 -27.18
N ASP A 231 8.24 -4.14 -28.29
CA ASP A 231 7.85 -3.03 -29.17
C ASP A 231 6.79 -2.14 -28.50
N ILE A 232 7.00 -0.83 -28.55
CA ILE A 232 6.02 0.19 -28.14
C ILE A 232 4.99 0.39 -29.26
N GLY A 233 5.45 0.34 -30.50
CA GLY A 233 4.59 0.52 -31.68
C GLY A 233 5.39 0.59 -32.97
N SER A 234 4.70 0.85 -34.07
CA SER A 234 5.29 0.98 -35.40
C SER A 234 4.74 2.19 -36.15
N LEU A 235 5.55 2.82 -37.00
CA LEU A 235 5.14 3.93 -37.86
C LEU A 235 5.41 3.64 -39.32
N LYS A 236 4.36 3.74 -40.14
CA LYS A 236 4.46 3.68 -41.61
C LYS A 236 5.19 4.92 -42.17
N PRO A 237 5.78 4.84 -43.38
CA PRO A 237 6.38 5.98 -44.07
C PRO A 237 5.44 7.19 -44.13
N GLY A 238 5.99 8.39 -43.89
CA GLY A 238 5.28 9.66 -43.91
C GLY A 238 4.31 9.89 -42.75
N LYS A 239 4.36 9.07 -41.69
CA LYS A 239 3.49 9.21 -40.50
C LYS A 239 4.28 9.66 -39.28
N SER A 240 3.56 10.34 -38.39
CA SER A 240 4.04 10.75 -37.07
C SER A 240 3.22 10.06 -35.99
N GLY A 241 3.85 9.79 -34.85
CA GLY A 241 3.19 9.23 -33.66
C GLY A 241 3.71 9.89 -32.39
N LEU A 242 2.84 9.97 -31.38
CA LEU A 242 3.18 10.38 -30.03
C LEU A 242 3.12 9.15 -29.13
N TYR A 243 4.18 8.92 -28.37
CA TYR A 243 4.33 7.77 -27.50
C TYR A 243 4.65 8.23 -26.09
N HIS A 244 3.91 7.71 -25.12
CA HIS A 244 4.22 7.97 -23.72
C HIS A 244 5.17 6.90 -23.21
N ILE A 245 6.42 7.27 -22.96
CA ILE A 245 7.44 6.35 -22.49
C ILE A 245 7.75 6.63 -21.03
N LEU A 246 8.13 5.60 -20.27
CA LEU A 246 8.57 5.81 -18.91
C LEU A 246 9.97 6.44 -18.90
N SER A 247 10.15 7.47 -18.08
CA SER A 247 11.44 8.12 -17.81
C SER A 247 12.50 7.08 -17.42
N GLY A 248 13.67 7.16 -18.07
CA GLY A 248 14.77 6.19 -17.94
C GLY A 248 14.69 4.99 -18.89
N SER A 249 13.63 4.85 -19.72
CA SER A 249 13.55 3.78 -20.72
C SER A 249 14.54 4.00 -21.86
N LYS A 250 15.24 2.93 -22.27
CA LYS A 250 16.12 2.92 -23.44
C LYS A 250 15.29 2.62 -24.69
N ILE A 251 15.18 3.61 -25.57
CA ILE A 251 14.37 3.52 -26.79
C ILE A 251 15.25 3.39 -28.01
N GLU A 252 14.89 2.48 -28.91
CA GLU A 252 15.56 2.23 -30.18
C GLU A 252 14.55 2.33 -31.33
N ILE A 253 14.95 2.97 -32.43
CA ILE A 253 14.19 2.94 -33.68
C ILE A 253 14.79 1.90 -34.60
N ARG A 254 14.01 0.89 -34.98
CA ARG A 254 14.48 -0.27 -35.75
C ARG A 254 13.70 -0.46 -37.04
N ASP A 255 14.33 -1.09 -38.03
CA ASP A 255 13.71 -1.44 -39.31
C ASP A 255 12.91 -2.76 -39.28
N LYS A 256 12.92 -3.45 -38.13
CA LYS A 256 12.18 -4.69 -37.89
C LYS A 256 11.63 -4.74 -36.46
N SER A 257 10.49 -5.41 -36.29
CA SER A 257 9.84 -5.64 -34.99
C SER A 257 10.66 -6.52 -34.06
N GLY A 258 10.34 -6.46 -32.76
CA GLY A 258 10.83 -7.35 -31.72
C GLY A 258 12.31 -7.13 -31.38
N GLY A 259 12.81 -5.91 -31.52
CA GLY A 259 14.23 -5.61 -31.32
C GLY A 259 15.14 -6.16 -32.43
N GLY A 260 14.57 -6.65 -33.54
CA GLY A 260 15.32 -7.18 -34.67
C GLY A 260 15.88 -6.11 -35.60
N GLY A 261 16.56 -6.56 -36.66
CA GLY A 261 17.02 -5.67 -37.73
C GLY A 261 18.10 -4.67 -37.29
N ASN A 262 18.25 -3.61 -38.07
CA ASN A 262 19.21 -2.54 -37.80
C ASN A 262 18.53 -1.36 -37.13
N ILE A 263 19.31 -0.62 -36.34
CA ILE A 263 18.90 0.70 -35.85
C ILE A 263 18.86 1.65 -37.04
N VAL A 264 17.76 2.37 -37.19
CA VAL A 264 17.56 3.33 -38.28
C VAL A 264 18.17 4.67 -37.91
N ASP A 265 18.84 5.31 -38.88
CA ASP A 265 19.38 6.65 -38.70
C ASP A 265 18.27 7.65 -38.38
N SER A 266 18.45 8.37 -37.27
CA SER A 266 17.50 9.34 -36.75
C SER A 266 18.20 10.53 -36.11
N ASP A 267 17.48 11.64 -35.97
CA ASP A 267 17.92 12.82 -35.22
C ASP A 267 16.90 13.13 -34.10
N PRO A 268 17.30 13.02 -32.81
CA PRO A 268 18.60 12.51 -32.34
C PRO A 268 18.79 11.02 -32.66
N PRO A 269 20.04 10.51 -32.68
CA PRO A 269 20.32 9.10 -32.92
C PRO A 269 19.79 8.23 -31.77
N THR A 270 19.39 7.00 -32.08
CA THR A 270 19.04 5.99 -31.08
C THR A 270 20.11 4.88 -31.01
N PRO A 271 20.29 4.17 -29.88
CA PRO A 271 19.47 4.17 -28.68
C PRO A 271 19.50 5.50 -27.91
N ILE A 272 18.35 5.93 -27.42
CA ILE A 272 18.23 7.13 -26.59
C ILE A 272 17.58 6.80 -25.24
N ILE A 273 18.04 7.46 -24.18
CA ILE A 273 17.42 7.42 -22.86
C ILE A 273 16.91 8.81 -22.55
N LEU A 274 15.61 8.95 -22.28
CA LEU A 274 15.00 10.22 -21.91
C LEU A 274 14.77 10.27 -20.40
N SER A 275 15.05 11.43 -19.81
CA SER A 275 14.82 11.73 -18.40
C SER A 275 14.46 13.20 -18.26
N GLY A 276 13.40 13.51 -17.48
CA GLY A 276 12.99 14.88 -17.16
C GLY A 276 12.28 15.66 -18.27
N SER A 277 12.58 15.41 -19.55
CA SER A 277 11.88 16.07 -20.67
C SER A 277 11.61 15.11 -21.82
N GLY A 278 10.48 15.33 -22.51
CA GLY A 278 10.17 14.66 -23.76
C GLY A 278 11.16 14.96 -24.88
N ALA A 279 11.03 14.25 -26.00
CA ALA A 279 11.87 14.46 -27.18
C ALA A 279 11.08 14.25 -28.48
N THR A 280 11.64 14.76 -29.58
CA THR A 280 11.15 14.48 -30.94
C THR A 280 12.25 13.80 -31.72
N ILE A 281 11.97 12.63 -32.28
CA ILE A 281 12.89 11.87 -33.16
C ILE A 281 12.40 12.00 -34.59
N ASN A 282 13.28 12.46 -35.47
CA ASN A 282 13.04 12.52 -36.91
C ASN A 282 13.86 11.44 -37.61
N VAL A 283 13.17 10.50 -38.27
CA VAL A 283 13.79 9.49 -39.13
C VAL A 283 13.73 10.00 -40.56
N ASN A 284 14.88 10.23 -41.18
CA ASN A 284 14.98 10.92 -42.48
C ASN A 284 15.24 9.98 -43.68
N HIS A 285 15.44 8.68 -43.45
CA HIS A 285 15.83 7.70 -44.47
C HIS A 285 14.95 6.44 -44.45
#